data_AF-A0A1C5ECJ6-F1
#
_entry.id   AF-A0A1C5ECJ6-F1
#
_cell.length_a   1.000
_cell.length_b   1.000
_cell.length_c   1.000
_cell.angle_alpha   90.00
_cell.angle_beta   90.00
_cell.angle_gamma   90.00
#
_symmetry.space_group_name_H-M   'P 1'
#
loop_
_entity.id
_entity.type
_entity.pdbx_description
1 polymer ?
#
loop_
_entity_poly.entity_id
_entity_poly.type
_entity_poly.pdbx_seq_one_letter_code
_entity_poly.pdbx_strand_id
1 'polypeptide(L)'
;MELPVTSRVTAVHRSTPGMLSNILPLSVPVPSGATITDVLTDVSASVRHLLLRQRYRQEDLHAGLGHAGGQYAFGPMVNILSFDHRLDFAGHPASAHPLTNGPVPDLALTIAPDTNPGRLRVDIHANPALYTHDDLTNHLTRLHHFINNLAANPQQPLNRSELLAPAERAQVLEEWNDTARDIPHGTLPVLFEQQVARTPDAVAVVFEGVELSYREVN
;
A
#
# COMPACT_ATOMS: atom_id res chain seq x y z
N MET A 1 10.49 -0.59 6.46
CA MET A 1 9.94 0.78 6.39
C MET A 1 10.99 1.75 6.91
N GLU A 2 10.95 2.99 6.46
CA GLU A 2 11.85 4.05 6.93
C GLU A 2 11.16 4.85 8.04
N LEU A 3 11.86 5.07 9.15
CA LEU A 3 11.36 5.79 10.31
C LEU A 3 12.21 7.04 10.56
N PRO A 4 11.70 8.24 10.23
CA PRO A 4 12.33 9.49 10.65
C PRO A 4 12.39 9.60 12.18
N VAL A 5 13.55 9.99 12.68
CA VAL A 5 13.84 10.21 14.09
C VAL A 5 14.50 11.57 14.27
N THR A 6 14.22 12.23 15.39
CA THR A 6 14.71 13.61 15.59
C THR A 6 16.22 13.69 15.82
N SER A 7 16.84 12.63 16.34
CA SER A 7 18.22 12.60 16.85
C SER A 7 18.52 13.64 17.93
N ARG A 8 17.50 14.29 18.50
CA ARG A 8 17.64 15.33 19.53
C ARG A 8 17.58 14.73 20.94
N VAL A 9 18.67 14.04 21.29
CA VAL A 9 18.75 13.27 22.55
C VAL A 9 19.17 14.08 23.80
N THR A 10 19.76 15.27 23.64
CA THR A 10 20.16 16.14 24.76
C THR A 10 19.38 17.45 24.77
N ALA A 11 19.39 18.16 25.90
CA ALA A 11 18.77 19.49 26.00
C ALA A 11 19.38 20.48 24.98
N VAL A 12 20.71 20.46 24.82
CA VAL A 12 21.41 21.28 23.82
C VAL A 12 20.94 20.93 22.41
N HIS A 13 20.83 19.64 22.06
CA HIS A 13 20.31 19.26 20.73
C HIS A 13 18.88 19.75 20.50
N ARG A 14 18.06 19.86 21.55
CA ARG A 14 16.67 20.34 21.42
C ARG A 14 16.57 21.85 21.21
N SER A 15 17.50 22.62 21.79
CA SER A 15 17.53 24.08 21.66
C SER A 15 18.36 24.60 20.49
N THR A 16 19.19 23.76 19.86
CA THR A 16 19.99 24.16 18.68
C THR A 16 19.15 24.15 17.40
N PRO A 17 18.97 25.29 16.72
CA PRO A 17 18.38 25.34 15.38
C PRO A 17 19.25 24.60 14.37
N GLY A 18 18.64 23.85 13.45
CA GLY A 18 19.36 23.13 12.38
C GLY A 18 18.83 21.72 12.14
N MET A 19 19.21 21.12 11.01
CA MET A 19 18.80 19.76 10.65
C MET A 19 19.60 18.73 11.44
N LEU A 20 18.94 17.98 12.33
CA LEU A 20 19.51 16.85 13.06
C LEU A 20 18.77 15.54 12.78
N SER A 21 17.61 15.59 12.11
CA SER A 21 16.82 14.40 11.86
C SER A 21 17.62 13.36 11.09
N ASN A 22 17.40 12.11 11.46
CA ASN A 22 17.96 10.97 10.78
C ASN A 22 16.81 10.05 10.38
N ILE A 23 17.04 9.14 9.46
CA ILE A 23 16.06 8.15 9.06
C ILE A 23 16.68 6.78 9.36
N LEU A 24 15.90 5.90 9.97
CA LEU A 24 16.36 4.56 10.35
C LEU A 24 15.47 3.49 9.72
N PRO A 25 16.05 2.35 9.29
CA PRO A 25 15.27 1.20 8.88
C PRO A 25 14.56 0.58 10.08
N LEU A 26 13.24 0.47 10.00
CA LEU A 26 12.42 -0.33 10.89
C LEU A 26 11.97 -1.59 10.13
N SER A 27 12.41 -2.74 10.63
CA SER A 27 11.97 -4.06 10.19
C SER A 27 11.30 -4.76 11.36
N VAL A 28 10.04 -5.15 11.15
CA VAL A 28 9.25 -5.87 12.16
C VAL A 28 8.64 -7.08 11.46
N PRO A 29 8.93 -8.31 11.92
CA PRO A 29 8.31 -9.50 11.37
C PRO A 29 6.82 -9.50 11.70
N VAL A 30 5.98 -9.91 10.75
CA VAL A 30 4.55 -10.16 10.97
C VAL A 30 4.29 -11.63 10.68
N PRO A 31 4.45 -12.53 11.66
CA PRO A 31 4.27 -13.95 11.43
C PRO A 31 2.81 -14.28 11.12
N SER A 32 2.59 -15.37 10.37
CA SER A 32 1.23 -15.87 10.12
C SER A 32 0.55 -16.19 11.45
N GLY A 33 -0.69 -15.71 11.63
CA GLY A 33 -1.43 -15.88 12.87
C GLY A 33 -1.24 -14.77 13.91
N ALA A 34 -0.28 -13.85 13.72
CA ALA A 34 -0.07 -12.73 14.64
C ALA A 34 -1.33 -11.86 14.76
N THR A 35 -1.62 -11.41 15.98
CA THR A 35 -2.64 -10.39 16.25
C THR A 35 -2.03 -8.98 16.16
N ILE A 36 -2.88 -7.95 16.13
CA ILE A 36 -2.38 -6.57 16.21
C ILE A 36 -1.65 -6.29 17.54
N THR A 37 -2.04 -6.96 18.62
CA THR A 37 -1.39 -6.79 19.93
C THR A 37 0.05 -7.32 19.93
N ASP A 38 0.27 -8.47 19.27
CA ASP A 38 1.61 -9.05 19.10
C ASP A 38 2.49 -8.10 18.27
N VAL A 39 1.98 -7.63 17.13
CA VAL A 39 2.73 -6.72 16.26
C VAL A 39 3.02 -5.39 16.94
N LEU A 40 2.08 -4.81 17.69
CA LEU A 40 2.31 -3.57 18.43
C LEU A 40 3.39 -3.73 19.50
N THR A 41 3.47 -4.90 20.13
CA THR A 41 4.51 -5.23 21.10
C THR A 41 5.89 -5.27 20.42
N ASP A 42 5.99 -5.95 19.28
CA ASP A 42 7.23 -6.08 18.51
C ASP A 42 7.68 -4.74 17.89
N VAL A 43 6.74 -3.96 17.36
CA VAL A 43 7.00 -2.58 16.88
C VAL A 43 7.54 -1.73 18.03
N SER A 44 6.89 -1.76 19.20
CA SER A 44 7.31 -0.98 20.36
C SER A 44 8.72 -1.35 20.82
N ALA A 45 9.04 -2.64 20.88
CA ALA A 45 10.38 -3.12 21.23
C ALA A 45 11.43 -2.69 20.18
N SER A 46 11.12 -2.85 18.90
CA SER A 46 12.00 -2.50 17.79
C SER A 46 12.30 -1.01 17.72
N VAL A 47 11.25 -0.17 17.84
CA VAL A 47 11.40 1.29 17.89
C VAL A 47 12.26 1.73 19.06
N ARG A 48 12.04 1.18 20.27
CA ARG A 48 12.88 1.49 21.44
C ARG A 48 14.35 1.17 21.16
N HIS A 49 14.63 0.02 20.54
CA HIS A 49 15.98 -0.39 20.19
C HIS A 49 16.62 0.53 19.15
N LEU A 50 15.86 0.94 18.13
CA LEU A 50 16.32 1.88 17.10
C LEU A 50 16.60 3.27 17.68
N LEU A 51 15.75 3.76 18.59
CA LEU A 51 15.92 5.08 19.21
C LEU A 51 17.20 5.17 20.05
N LEU A 52 17.72 4.06 20.58
CA LEU A 52 19.05 4.04 21.24
C LEU A 52 20.20 4.31 20.26
N ARG A 53 19.98 4.09 18.97
CA ARG A 53 20.97 4.18 17.89
C ARG A 53 20.66 5.29 16.88
N GLN A 54 19.68 6.15 17.16
CA GLN A 54 19.20 7.22 16.27
C GLN A 54 20.28 8.18 15.75
N ARG A 55 21.44 8.26 16.41
CA ARG A 55 22.57 9.10 15.98
C ARG A 55 23.47 8.45 14.93
N TYR A 56 23.33 7.15 14.67
CA TYR A 56 24.10 6.48 13.63
C TYR A 56 23.55 6.85 12.27
N ARG A 57 24.36 7.52 11.45
CA ARG A 57 23.90 8.15 10.21
C ARG A 57 23.38 7.13 9.20
N GLN A 58 22.27 7.46 8.55
CA GLN A 58 21.75 6.64 7.46
C GLN A 58 22.77 6.45 6.34
N GLU A 59 23.54 7.49 6.01
CA GLU A 59 24.52 7.40 4.92
C GLU A 59 25.59 6.35 5.21
N ASP A 60 26.07 6.29 6.45
CA ASP A 60 27.04 5.30 6.90
C ASP A 60 26.41 3.89 6.92
N LEU A 61 25.14 3.78 7.29
CA LEU A 61 24.38 2.52 7.26
C LEU A 61 24.23 1.98 5.83
N HIS A 62 23.90 2.84 4.87
CA HIS A 62 23.78 2.46 3.46
C HIS A 62 25.14 2.04 2.89
N ALA A 63 26.20 2.80 3.19
CA ALA A 63 27.55 2.48 2.76
C ALA A 63 28.01 1.12 3.31
N GLY A 64 27.78 0.86 4.60
CA GLY A 64 28.15 -0.40 5.25
C GLY A 64 27.40 -1.63 4.73
N LEU A 65 26.18 -1.44 4.22
CA LEU A 65 25.36 -2.50 3.62
C LEU A 65 25.58 -2.68 2.11
N GLY A 66 26.57 -2.00 1.52
CA GLY A 66 26.83 -2.08 0.08
C GLY A 66 25.74 -1.45 -0.80
N HIS A 67 24.83 -0.66 -0.22
CA HIS A 67 23.79 0.06 -0.95
C HIS A 67 24.34 1.39 -1.45
N ALA A 68 25.23 1.33 -2.45
CA ALA A 68 25.98 2.48 -2.94
C ALA A 68 25.18 3.47 -3.82
N GLY A 69 23.84 3.38 -3.89
CA GLY A 69 23.08 4.09 -4.93
C GLY A 69 21.63 4.48 -4.66
N GLY A 70 21.11 4.37 -3.43
CA GLY A 70 19.72 4.77 -3.14
C GLY A 70 19.62 5.53 -1.82
N GLN A 71 19.05 6.73 -1.84
CA GLN A 71 18.67 7.47 -0.63
C GLN A 71 17.54 6.79 0.15
N TYR A 72 16.92 5.76 -0.44
CA TYR A 72 15.69 5.15 0.05
C TYR A 72 15.75 3.64 -0.17
N ALA A 73 16.26 2.92 0.82
CA ALA A 73 16.58 1.50 0.68
C ALA A 73 15.53 0.61 1.38
N PHE A 74 14.69 1.18 2.25
CA PHE A 74 13.91 0.38 3.20
C PHE A 74 12.39 0.61 3.10
N GLY A 75 11.86 0.61 1.88
CA GLY A 75 10.41 0.65 1.61
C GLY A 75 9.76 2.00 1.97
N PRO A 76 8.45 2.02 2.26
CA PRO A 76 7.75 3.29 2.50
C PRO A 76 8.23 3.97 3.78
N MET A 77 8.18 5.30 3.79
CA MET A 77 8.49 6.09 4.97
C MET A 77 7.24 6.24 5.85
N VAL A 78 7.39 6.02 7.15
CA VAL A 78 6.33 6.26 8.14
C VAL A 78 6.85 7.27 9.15
N ASN A 79 6.39 8.51 9.02
CA ASN A 79 6.77 9.62 9.89
C ASN A 79 5.70 9.85 10.96
N ILE A 80 6.09 9.85 12.23
CA ILE A 80 5.18 10.08 13.35
C ILE A 80 5.60 11.38 14.03
N LEU A 81 4.76 12.41 13.87
CA LEU A 81 4.98 13.74 14.41
C LEU A 81 4.20 13.91 15.71
N SER A 82 4.79 13.55 16.84
CA SER A 82 4.12 13.61 18.15
C SER A 82 4.09 15.02 18.79
N PHE A 83 4.48 16.07 18.07
CA PHE A 83 4.59 17.43 18.60
C PHE A 83 3.46 18.32 18.08
N ASP A 84 2.60 18.78 19.00
CA ASP A 84 1.67 19.87 18.75
C ASP A 84 2.44 21.20 18.90
N HIS A 85 2.88 21.76 17.78
CA HIS A 85 3.43 23.11 17.78
C HIS A 85 2.27 24.09 17.72
N ARG A 86 1.54 24.24 18.82
CA ARG A 86 0.63 25.37 19.00
C ARG A 86 1.50 26.62 18.94
N LEU A 87 1.45 27.30 17.82
CA LEU A 87 2.12 28.58 17.66
C LEU A 87 1.22 29.64 18.29
N ASP A 88 1.82 30.50 19.09
CA ASP A 88 1.18 31.71 19.59
C ASP A 88 2.05 32.89 19.16
N PHE A 89 1.40 33.90 18.60
CA PHE A 89 2.07 35.14 18.24
C PHE A 89 1.36 36.30 18.92
N ALA A 90 1.95 36.79 20.02
CA ALA A 90 1.41 37.88 20.82
C ALA A 90 -0.03 37.63 21.34
N GLY A 91 -0.33 36.40 21.77
CA GLY A 91 -1.66 36.00 22.25
C GLY A 91 -2.64 35.59 21.14
N HIS A 92 -2.19 35.57 19.89
CA HIS A 92 -2.98 35.08 18.76
C HIS A 92 -2.55 33.65 18.40
N PRO A 93 -3.47 32.67 18.46
CA PRO A 93 -3.22 31.32 17.99
C PRO A 93 -2.84 31.34 16.50
N ALA A 94 -1.79 30.60 16.16
CA ALA A 94 -1.31 30.43 14.80
C ALA A 94 -1.20 28.93 14.46
N SER A 95 -1.45 28.60 13.20
CA SER A 95 -1.33 27.26 12.65
C SER A 95 -0.23 27.20 11.61
N ALA A 96 0.59 26.14 11.67
CA ALA A 96 1.55 25.83 10.62
C ALA A 96 0.92 24.84 9.64
N HIS A 97 0.92 25.20 8.35
CA HIS A 97 0.49 24.33 7.26
C HIS A 97 1.71 23.93 6.43
N PRO A 98 2.31 22.75 6.66
CA PRO A 98 3.44 22.29 5.87
C PRO A 98 3.01 22.09 4.42
N LEU A 99 3.73 22.72 3.48
CA LEU A 99 3.45 22.61 2.04
C LEU A 99 4.21 21.46 1.38
N THR A 100 5.41 21.16 1.87
CA THR A 100 6.24 20.07 1.37
C THR A 100 7.17 19.55 2.47
N ASN A 101 7.36 18.23 2.49
CA ASN A 101 8.33 17.56 3.36
C ASN A 101 9.60 17.17 2.59
N GLY A 102 9.77 17.68 1.36
CA GLY A 102 10.80 17.27 0.42
C GLY A 102 10.32 16.19 -0.55
N PRO A 103 11.21 15.72 -1.44
CA PRO A 103 10.87 14.70 -2.42
C PRO A 103 10.57 13.36 -1.73
N VAL A 104 9.52 12.69 -2.23
CA VAL A 104 9.17 11.32 -1.85
C VAL A 104 9.49 10.41 -3.03
N PRO A 105 10.41 9.45 -2.87
CA PRO A 105 10.86 8.58 -3.97
C PRO A 105 9.79 7.58 -4.43
N ASP A 106 8.94 7.18 -3.49
CA ASP A 106 7.98 6.09 -3.60
C ASP A 106 6.71 6.50 -2.84
N LEU A 107 6.58 6.09 -1.57
CA LEU A 107 5.42 6.37 -0.72
C LEU A 107 5.84 6.78 0.70
N ALA A 108 5.19 7.80 1.25
CA ALA A 108 5.40 8.28 2.61
C ALA A 108 4.07 8.54 3.31
N LEU A 109 3.93 8.03 4.53
CA LEU A 109 2.82 8.30 5.43
C LEU A 109 3.31 9.22 6.56
N THR A 110 2.59 10.31 6.79
CA THR A 110 2.81 11.19 7.94
C THR A 110 1.61 11.11 8.88
N ILE A 111 1.87 10.78 10.14
CA ILE A 111 0.85 10.69 11.19
C ILE A 111 1.13 11.81 12.18
N ALA A 112 0.15 12.69 12.38
CA ALA A 112 0.25 13.84 13.28
C ALA A 112 -1.04 14.00 14.09
N PRO A 113 -1.00 14.67 15.25
CA PRO A 113 -2.20 15.17 15.90
C PRO A 113 -3.02 16.03 14.93
N ASP A 114 -4.33 15.84 14.95
CA ASP A 114 -5.25 16.77 14.31
C ASP A 114 -5.41 18.04 15.15
N THR A 115 -5.90 19.12 14.53
CA THR A 115 -6.28 20.34 15.26
C THR A 115 -7.38 20.10 16.30
N ASN A 116 -8.22 19.07 16.10
CA ASN A 116 -9.21 18.64 17.06
C ASN A 116 -8.60 17.63 18.05
N PRO A 117 -8.69 17.88 19.36
CA PRO A 117 -8.18 16.96 20.38
C PRO A 117 -8.72 15.54 20.22
N GLY A 118 -7.84 14.56 20.36
CA GLY A 118 -8.20 13.13 20.27
C GLY A 118 -8.36 12.60 18.84
N ARG A 119 -8.11 13.40 17.81
CA ARG A 119 -8.06 12.95 16.41
C ARG A 119 -6.62 12.90 15.89
N LEU A 120 -6.39 12.00 14.94
CA LEU A 120 -5.14 11.86 14.21
C LEU A 120 -5.36 12.25 12.76
N ARG A 121 -4.43 13.02 12.20
CA ARG A 121 -4.32 13.28 10.78
C ARG A 121 -3.32 12.30 10.17
N VAL A 122 -3.70 11.68 9.06
CA VAL A 122 -2.84 10.81 8.27
C VAL A 122 -2.74 11.39 6.87
N ASP A 123 -1.55 11.85 6.51
CA ASP A 123 -1.24 12.38 5.19
C ASP A 123 -0.45 11.33 4.40
N ILE A 124 -0.87 11.05 3.15
CA ILE A 124 -0.13 10.18 2.24
C ILE A 124 0.49 11.02 1.12
N HIS A 125 1.79 10.87 0.92
CA HIS A 125 2.55 11.53 -0.14
C HIS A 125 3.22 10.45 -0.97
N ALA A 126 3.25 10.64 -2.28
CA ALA A 126 3.84 9.64 -3.17
C ALA A 126 4.49 10.29 -4.39
N ASN A 127 5.35 9.52 -5.04
CA ASN A 127 5.94 9.90 -6.31
C ASN A 127 4.86 9.88 -7.42
N PRO A 128 4.55 11.03 -8.06
CA PRO A 128 3.50 11.10 -9.07
C PRO A 128 3.85 10.33 -10.36
N ALA A 129 5.11 9.92 -10.54
CA ALA A 129 5.51 9.02 -11.63
C ALA A 129 5.13 7.55 -11.37
N LEU A 130 4.78 7.20 -10.11
CA LEU A 130 4.48 5.83 -9.69
C LEU A 130 3.01 5.66 -9.25
N TYR A 131 2.38 6.72 -8.74
CA TYR A 131 1.03 6.67 -8.17
C TYR A 131 0.14 7.77 -8.72
N THR A 132 -1.11 7.41 -9.00
CA THR A 132 -2.18 8.35 -9.32
C THR A 132 -2.88 8.82 -8.04
N HIS A 133 -3.71 9.87 -8.16
CA HIS A 133 -4.55 10.31 -7.06
C HIS A 133 -5.53 9.22 -6.59
N ASP A 134 -6.09 8.45 -7.52
CA ASP A 134 -7.04 7.38 -7.22
C ASP A 134 -6.36 6.22 -6.48
N ASP A 135 -5.11 5.90 -6.82
CA ASP A 135 -4.32 4.91 -6.07
C ASP A 135 -4.18 5.32 -4.60
N LEU A 136 -3.84 6.59 -4.34
CA LEU A 136 -3.67 7.11 -2.99
C LEU A 136 -4.99 7.13 -2.21
N THR A 137 -6.09 7.53 -2.86
CA THR A 137 -7.44 7.48 -2.26
C THR A 137 -7.84 6.06 -1.91
N ASN A 138 -7.56 5.09 -2.78
CA ASN A 138 -7.82 3.67 -2.51
C ASN A 138 -6.95 3.14 -1.37
N HIS A 139 -5.66 3.49 -1.33
CA HIS A 139 -4.76 3.13 -0.22
C HIS A 139 -5.25 3.69 1.12
N LEU A 140 -5.66 4.96 1.18
CA LEU A 140 -6.22 5.57 2.39
C LEU A 140 -7.54 4.91 2.81
N THR A 141 -8.40 4.59 1.86
CA THR A 141 -9.68 3.90 2.12
C THR A 141 -9.45 2.51 2.71
N ARG A 142 -8.54 1.72 2.12
CA ARG A 142 -8.13 0.41 2.64
C ARG A 142 -7.48 0.53 4.01
N LEU A 143 -6.56 1.49 4.21
CA LEU A 143 -5.90 1.71 5.49
C LEU A 143 -6.91 2.05 6.60
N HIS A 144 -7.85 2.96 6.32
CA HIS A 144 -8.89 3.33 7.26
C HIS A 144 -9.81 2.15 7.59
N HIS A 145 -10.26 1.40 6.58
CA HIS A 145 -11.05 0.19 6.78
C HIS A 145 -10.31 -0.84 7.64
N PHE A 146 -9.05 -1.09 7.31
CA PHE A 146 -8.19 -2.04 8.01
C PHE A 146 -7.98 -1.65 9.49
N ILE A 147 -7.64 -0.39 9.77
CA ILE A 147 -7.49 0.09 11.16
C ILE A 147 -8.79 -0.07 11.95
N ASN A 148 -9.94 0.23 11.36
CA ASN A 148 -11.24 0.05 12.03
C ASN A 148 -11.53 -1.43 12.33
N ASN A 149 -11.24 -2.33 11.40
CA ASN A 149 -11.40 -3.77 11.61
C ASN A 149 -10.51 -4.28 12.75
N LEU A 150 -9.24 -3.84 12.78
CA LEU A 150 -8.30 -4.21 13.84
C LEU A 150 -8.72 -3.67 15.21
N ALA A 151 -9.23 -2.44 15.26
CA ALA A 151 -9.73 -1.83 16.50
C ALA A 151 -10.98 -2.56 17.03
N ALA A 152 -11.86 -3.03 16.14
CA ALA A 152 -13.06 -3.76 16.52
C ALA A 152 -12.75 -5.18 17.04
N ASN A 153 -11.77 -5.87 16.46
CA ASN A 153 -11.42 -7.26 16.80
C ASN A 153 -9.91 -7.46 16.99
N PRO A 154 -9.30 -6.93 18.08
CA PRO A 154 -7.85 -6.92 18.25
C PRO A 154 -7.22 -8.31 18.46
N GLN A 155 -8.03 -9.33 18.75
CA GLN A 155 -7.57 -10.72 18.89
C GLN A 155 -7.65 -11.52 17.58
N GLN A 156 -8.18 -10.92 16.51
CA GLN A 156 -8.22 -11.56 15.20
C GLN A 156 -6.81 -11.63 14.61
N PRO A 157 -6.41 -12.79 14.05
CA PRO A 157 -5.18 -12.88 13.27
C PRO A 157 -5.19 -11.90 12.09
N LEU A 158 -4.09 -11.17 11.90
CA LEU A 158 -3.98 -10.12 10.86
C LEU A 158 -4.20 -10.68 9.44
N ASN A 159 -3.79 -11.93 9.18
CA ASN A 159 -3.99 -12.59 7.89
C ASN A 159 -5.46 -12.95 7.58
N ARG A 160 -6.35 -12.81 8.56
CA ARG A 160 -7.80 -13.00 8.41
C ARG A 160 -8.56 -11.67 8.41
N SER A 161 -7.89 -10.55 8.63
CA SER A 161 -8.52 -9.23 8.62
C SER A 161 -8.77 -8.79 7.18
N GLU A 162 -9.98 -8.31 6.90
CA GLU A 162 -10.32 -7.79 5.57
C GLU A 162 -9.56 -6.49 5.30
N LEU A 163 -8.80 -6.48 4.19
CA LEU A 163 -8.04 -5.32 3.73
C LEU A 163 -8.84 -4.47 2.74
N LEU A 164 -9.57 -5.13 1.83
CA LEU A 164 -10.35 -4.45 0.81
C LEU A 164 -11.56 -3.77 1.47
N ALA A 165 -11.81 -2.53 1.10
CA ALA A 165 -13.05 -1.89 1.51
C ALA A 165 -14.26 -2.60 0.85
N PRO A 166 -15.46 -2.56 1.44
CA PRO A 166 -16.61 -3.31 0.93
C PRO A 166 -16.93 -3.09 -0.55
N ALA A 167 -16.86 -1.85 -1.03
CA ALA A 167 -17.10 -1.52 -2.44
C ALA A 167 -16.06 -2.14 -3.38
N GLU A 168 -14.79 -2.04 -2.99
CA GLU A 168 -13.70 -2.65 -3.76
C GLU A 168 -13.78 -4.17 -3.76
N ARG A 169 -14.14 -4.77 -2.62
CA ARG A 169 -14.35 -6.22 -2.52
C ARG A 169 -15.46 -6.69 -3.47
N ALA A 170 -16.60 -5.99 -3.50
CA ALA A 170 -17.70 -6.31 -4.41
C ALA A 170 -17.25 -6.18 -5.87
N GLN A 171 -16.51 -5.13 -6.22
CA GLN A 171 -15.95 -4.97 -7.55
C GLN A 171 -15.05 -6.15 -7.95
N VAL A 172 -14.10 -6.53 -7.10
CA VAL A 172 -13.12 -7.58 -7.40
C VAL A 172 -13.75 -8.97 -7.42
N LEU A 173 -14.68 -9.26 -6.49
CA LEU A 173 -15.23 -10.61 -6.32
C LEU A 173 -16.50 -10.85 -7.14
N GLU A 174 -17.29 -9.81 -7.39
CA GLU A 174 -18.59 -9.93 -8.05
C GLU A 174 -18.54 -9.29 -9.44
N GLU A 175 -18.29 -7.98 -9.54
CA GLU A 175 -18.41 -7.25 -10.81
C GLU A 175 -17.44 -7.76 -11.88
N TRP A 176 -16.16 -7.94 -11.54
CA TRP A 176 -15.17 -8.45 -12.47
C TRP A 176 -15.37 -9.93 -12.82
N ASN A 177 -16.04 -10.68 -11.94
CA ASN A 177 -16.31 -12.11 -12.12
C ASN A 177 -17.72 -12.41 -12.64
N ASP A 178 -18.52 -11.40 -12.98
CA ASP A 178 -19.82 -11.57 -13.64
C ASP A 178 -19.65 -11.94 -15.13
N THR A 179 -19.00 -13.08 -15.35
CA THR A 179 -18.67 -13.64 -16.66
C THR A 179 -19.64 -14.76 -17.05
N ALA A 180 -20.70 -14.97 -16.28
CA ALA A 180 -21.70 -15.99 -16.57
C ALA A 180 -22.41 -15.64 -17.89
N ARG A 181 -22.28 -16.53 -18.88
CA ARG A 181 -22.95 -16.41 -20.17
C ARG A 181 -23.63 -17.74 -20.48
N ASP A 182 -24.84 -17.66 -20.99
CA ASP A 182 -25.50 -18.84 -21.53
C ASP A 182 -24.73 -19.31 -22.76
N ILE A 183 -24.32 -20.58 -22.75
CA ILE A 183 -23.55 -21.20 -23.84
C ILE A 183 -24.32 -22.40 -24.36
N PRO A 184 -24.27 -22.67 -25.68
CA PRO A 184 -24.94 -23.82 -26.25
C PRO A 184 -24.51 -25.11 -25.55
N HIS A 185 -25.49 -25.89 -25.10
CA HIS A 185 -25.24 -27.20 -24.54
C HIS A 185 -24.87 -28.20 -25.64
N GLY A 186 -23.82 -28.98 -25.39
CA GLY A 186 -23.38 -30.04 -26.30
C GLY A 186 -21.88 -30.22 -26.30
N THR A 187 -21.42 -31.27 -26.94
CA THR A 187 -19.99 -31.45 -27.23
C THR A 187 -19.64 -30.70 -28.52
N LEU A 188 -18.36 -30.38 -28.70
CA LEU A 188 -17.90 -29.75 -29.94
C LEU A 188 -18.32 -30.53 -31.20
N PRO A 189 -18.27 -31.88 -31.26
CA PRO A 189 -18.80 -32.64 -32.39
C PRO A 189 -20.29 -32.41 -32.65
N VAL A 190 -21.13 -32.39 -31.62
CA VAL A 190 -22.58 -32.14 -31.79
C VAL A 190 -22.84 -30.73 -32.33
N LEU A 191 -22.10 -29.73 -31.82
CA LEU A 191 -22.19 -28.36 -32.33
C LEU A 191 -21.69 -28.26 -33.78
N PHE A 192 -20.68 -29.05 -34.15
CA PHE A 192 -20.17 -29.14 -35.51
C PHE A 192 -21.19 -29.78 -36.46
N GLU A 193 -21.78 -30.91 -36.10
CA GLU A 193 -22.84 -31.57 -36.87
C GLU A 193 -24.06 -30.66 -37.10
N GLN A 194 -24.44 -29.88 -36.07
CA GLN A 194 -25.48 -28.86 -36.21
C GLN A 194 -25.10 -27.79 -37.25
N GLN A 195 -23.83 -27.40 -37.32
CA GLN A 195 -23.35 -26.46 -38.33
C GLN A 195 -23.32 -27.09 -39.73
N VAL A 196 -22.92 -28.36 -39.85
CA VAL A 196 -22.96 -29.13 -41.11
C VAL A 196 -24.39 -29.18 -41.65
N ALA A 197 -25.38 -29.44 -40.79
CA ALA A 197 -26.78 -29.45 -41.19
C ALA A 197 -27.30 -28.08 -41.67
N ARG A 198 -26.79 -26.98 -41.11
CA ARG A 198 -27.21 -25.60 -41.47
C ARG A 198 -26.62 -25.13 -42.81
N THR A 199 -25.33 -25.38 -43.02
CA THR A 199 -24.58 -24.86 -44.19
C THR A 199 -23.63 -25.90 -44.75
N PRO A 200 -24.15 -27.01 -45.34
CA PRO A 200 -23.33 -28.16 -45.68
C PRO A 200 -22.32 -27.88 -46.81
N ASP A 201 -22.67 -27.01 -47.75
CA ASP A 201 -21.83 -26.65 -48.91
C ASP A 201 -20.86 -25.48 -48.62
N ALA A 202 -20.92 -24.87 -47.44
CA ALA A 202 -20.00 -23.79 -47.06
C ALA A 202 -18.60 -24.36 -46.77
N VAL A 203 -17.55 -23.64 -47.17
CA VAL A 203 -16.16 -24.01 -46.90
C VAL A 203 -15.89 -24.02 -45.40
N ALA A 204 -15.40 -25.14 -44.88
CA ALA A 204 -15.07 -25.35 -43.46
C ALA A 204 -13.56 -25.33 -43.19
N VAL A 205 -12.75 -25.89 -44.09
CA VAL A 205 -11.29 -26.00 -43.94
C VAL A 205 -10.61 -25.65 -45.25
N VAL A 206 -9.53 -24.87 -45.18
CA VAL A 206 -8.68 -24.53 -46.32
C VAL A 206 -7.23 -24.87 -45.99
N PHE A 207 -6.57 -25.64 -46.86
CA PHE A 207 -5.16 -25.96 -46.72
C PHE A 207 -4.51 -26.10 -48.10
N GLU A 208 -3.43 -25.35 -48.36
CA GLU A 208 -2.64 -25.42 -49.60
C GLU A 208 -3.47 -25.36 -50.91
N GLY A 209 -4.50 -24.52 -50.95
CA GLY A 209 -5.36 -24.36 -52.12
C GLY A 209 -6.42 -25.45 -52.29
N VAL A 210 -6.52 -26.39 -51.34
CA VAL A 210 -7.63 -27.33 -51.21
C VAL A 210 -8.65 -26.74 -50.24
N GLU A 211 -9.91 -26.71 -50.66
CA GLU A 211 -11.06 -26.29 -49.85
C GLU A 211 -11.96 -27.50 -49.59
N LEU A 212 -12.31 -27.74 -48.34
CA LEU A 212 -13.28 -28.75 -47.93
C LEU A 212 -14.51 -28.07 -47.32
N SER A 213 -15.69 -28.44 -47.80
CA SER A 213 -16.98 -28.03 -47.24
C SER A 213 -17.27 -28.69 -45.89
N TYR A 214 -18.20 -28.13 -45.10
CA TYR A 214 -18.65 -28.76 -43.85
C TYR A 214 -19.10 -30.21 -44.06
N ARG A 215 -19.77 -30.52 -45.18
CA ARG A 215 -20.18 -31.89 -45.52
C ARG A 215 -19.00 -32.83 -45.78
N GLU A 216 -17.92 -32.34 -46.37
CA GLU A 216 -16.74 -33.17 -46.69
C GLU A 216 -15.86 -33.44 -45.47
N VAL A 217 -15.92 -32.57 -44.45
CA VAL A 217 -15.17 -32.74 -43.19
C VAL A 217 -15.86 -33.67 -42.20
N ASN A 218 -17.20 -33.78 -42.27
CA ASN A 218 -18.03 -34.56 -41.35
C ASN A 218 -18.15 -36.04 -41.76
#